data_AF-A0A165ACR8-F1
#
_entry.id   AF-A0A165ACR8-F1
#
_cell.length_a   1.000
_cell.length_b   1.000
_cell.length_c   1.000
_cell.angle_alpha   90.00
_cell.angle_beta   90.00
_cell.angle_gamma   90.00
#
_symmetry.space_group_name_H-M   'P 1'
#
loop_
_entity.id
_entity.type
_entity.pdbx_description
1 polymer ?
#
loop_
_entity_poly.entity_id
_entity_poly.type
_entity_poly.pdbx_seq_one_letter_code
_entity_poly.pdbx_strand_id
1 'polypeptide(L)'
;MDYGFLRINNNMEIPLLDEIYVKLIKDLGVRGPTLHKWRTTGRLHAEIVAKFEAAKLLHPEHFQWLVQNPQIFVAKDPPGRPPLLKSADDKQVQSQRRTWIHIGGSAADSNAVIERALKSWSKDKKHCFQFFSEVLETGIPSRRSASCVTFALCLHSDIFPEELSILYYTLVERCTFDEFCEAYTASSLSALMDRKGLSQERREMGSDFETILSQSPRRISSVWYLRAYAHCQDAVPDLHHLVPYGFGNTQDVKEMERLRLFYCKLFKAELIPSLELLEAANGGRLFERIMKIPNLNASKSDRRFLKRVMDTKQPRATVRETTYGN
;
A
#
# COMPACT_ATOMS: atom_id res chain seq x y z
N MET A 1 -15.22 18.03 -1.25
CA MET A 1 -15.17 18.81 0.01
C MET A 1 -13.72 18.83 0.44
N ASP A 2 -13.05 19.98 0.33
CA ASP A 2 -11.59 20.03 0.48
C ASP A 2 -11.15 21.09 1.50
N TYR A 3 -10.13 20.75 2.28
CA TYR A 3 -9.42 21.64 3.21
C TYR A 3 -8.03 22.01 2.67
N GLY A 4 -7.76 21.72 1.39
CA GLY A 4 -6.50 22.03 0.71
C GLY A 4 -5.76 20.79 0.20
N PHE A 5 -6.07 19.61 0.76
CA PHE A 5 -5.44 18.34 0.41
C PHE A 5 -5.66 17.93 -1.05
N LEU A 6 -6.79 18.30 -1.65
CA LEU A 6 -7.06 18.00 -3.06
C LEU A 6 -6.45 19.02 -4.02
N ARG A 7 -5.77 20.06 -3.50
CA ARG A 7 -5.24 21.20 -4.26
C ARG A 7 -3.72 21.33 -4.19
N ILE A 8 -3.08 20.43 -3.45
CA ILE A 8 -1.63 20.26 -3.47
C ILE A 8 -1.25 19.54 -4.77
N ASN A 9 -0.35 20.13 -5.55
CA ASN A 9 0.12 19.56 -6.81
C ASN A 9 1.37 18.70 -6.63
N ASN A 10 2.14 18.93 -5.56
CA ASN A 10 3.34 18.20 -5.23
C ASN A 10 3.06 17.34 -3.99
N ASN A 11 3.00 16.01 -4.17
CA ASN A 11 2.67 15.10 -3.06
C ASN A 11 3.66 15.14 -1.90
N MET A 12 4.88 15.66 -2.12
CA MET A 12 5.85 15.92 -1.06
C MET A 12 5.41 17.03 -0.10
N GLU A 13 4.41 17.85 -0.47
CA GLU A 13 3.84 18.91 0.38
C GLU A 13 2.63 18.42 1.20
N ILE A 14 2.14 17.20 0.97
CA ILE A 14 1.03 16.62 1.75
C ILE A 14 1.42 16.42 3.21
N PRO A 15 2.60 15.85 3.55
CA PRO A 15 3.03 15.73 4.94
C PRO A 15 3.13 17.08 5.67
N LEU A 16 3.52 18.13 4.94
CA LEU A 16 3.57 19.51 5.47
C LEU A 16 2.17 20.04 5.82
N LEU A 17 1.18 19.84 4.93
CA LEU A 17 -0.20 20.24 5.21
C LEU A 17 -0.82 19.41 6.35
N ASP A 18 -0.50 18.13 6.43
CA ASP A 18 -0.87 17.27 7.55
C ASP A 18 -0.30 17.80 8.87
N GLU A 19 0.99 18.16 8.90
CA GLU A 19 1.63 18.73 10.09
C GLU A 19 0.93 20.04 10.54
N ILE A 20 0.61 20.93 9.59
CA ILE A 20 -0.11 22.17 9.85
C ILE A 20 -1.48 21.87 10.49
N TYR A 21 -2.25 20.92 9.96
CA TYR A 21 -3.56 20.56 10.52
C TYR A 21 -3.46 19.86 11.87
N VAL A 22 -2.46 18.98 12.06
CA VAL A 22 -2.21 18.31 13.33
C VAL A 22 -1.90 19.34 14.42
N LYS A 23 -0.96 20.26 14.17
CA LYS A 23 -0.59 21.32 15.13
C LYS A 23 -1.75 22.27 15.39
N LEU A 24 -2.52 22.62 14.36
CA LEU A 24 -3.68 23.51 14.50
C LEU A 24 -4.77 22.90 15.39
N ILE A 25 -5.03 21.60 15.26
CA ILE A 25 -6.09 20.92 16.02
C ILE A 25 -5.61 20.53 17.42
N LYS A 26 -4.42 19.93 17.53
CA LYS A 26 -3.93 19.37 18.79
C LYS A 26 -3.27 20.43 19.67
N ASP A 27 -2.41 21.27 19.10
CA ASP A 27 -1.57 22.19 19.88
C ASP A 27 -2.26 23.56 20.04
N LEU A 28 -2.97 24.02 19.01
CA LEU A 28 -3.71 25.28 19.02
C LEU A 28 -5.19 25.13 19.37
N GLY A 29 -5.64 23.90 19.61
CA GLY A 29 -6.97 23.59 20.14
C GLY A 29 -8.13 23.96 19.20
N VAL A 30 -7.88 24.12 17.89
CA VAL A 30 -8.93 24.47 16.93
C VAL A 30 -9.79 23.24 16.64
N ARG A 31 -11.07 23.31 17.00
CA ARG A 31 -12.01 22.19 16.83
C ARG A 31 -12.62 22.15 15.43
N GLY A 32 -13.04 20.96 15.01
CA GLY A 32 -13.67 20.71 13.71
C GLY A 32 -14.81 21.68 13.32
N PRO A 33 -15.76 22.04 14.22
CA PRO A 33 -16.80 23.01 13.89
C PRO A 33 -16.26 24.41 13.54
N THR A 34 -15.18 24.83 14.21
CA THR A 34 -14.51 26.11 13.94
C THR A 34 -13.82 26.09 12.59
N LEU A 35 -13.08 25.01 12.27
CA LEU A 35 -12.47 24.81 10.96
C LEU A 35 -13.52 24.82 9.84
N HIS A 36 -14.64 24.13 10.06
CA HIS A 36 -15.74 24.11 9.11
C HIS A 36 -16.31 25.50 8.86
N LYS A 37 -16.54 26.29 9.92
CA LYS A 37 -17.00 27.68 9.83
C LYS A 37 -16.01 28.57 9.08
N TRP A 38 -14.72 28.46 9.37
CA TRP A 38 -13.69 29.22 8.65
C TRP A 38 -13.70 28.89 7.16
N ARG A 39 -13.82 27.60 6.82
CA ARG A 39 -13.92 27.14 5.43
C ARG A 39 -15.17 27.68 4.73
N THR A 40 -16.37 27.52 5.32
CA THR A 40 -17.61 27.96 4.67
C THR A 40 -17.72 29.47 4.55
N THR A 41 -17.05 30.22 5.42
CA THR A 41 -16.99 31.69 5.34
C THR A 41 -15.81 32.20 4.48
N GLY A 42 -15.03 31.32 3.87
CA GLY A 42 -13.91 31.70 3.00
C GLY A 42 -12.72 32.32 3.75
N ARG A 43 -12.63 32.13 5.06
CA ARG A 43 -11.59 32.70 5.94
C ARG A 43 -10.55 31.68 6.41
N LEU A 44 -10.61 30.45 5.89
CA LEU A 44 -9.76 29.34 6.35
C LEU A 44 -8.28 29.68 6.37
N HIS A 45 -7.71 30.16 5.26
CA HIS A 45 -6.29 30.50 5.18
C HIS A 45 -5.90 31.58 6.20
N ALA A 46 -6.62 32.71 6.19
CA ALA A 46 -6.32 33.86 7.04
C ALA A 46 -6.35 33.50 8.53
N GLU A 47 -7.32 32.69 8.96
CA GLU A 47 -7.45 32.27 10.35
C GLU A 47 -6.34 31.28 10.77
N ILE A 48 -5.93 30.38 9.86
CA ILE A 48 -4.80 29.47 10.09
C ILE A 48 -3.48 30.26 10.21
N VAL A 49 -3.22 31.18 9.28
CA VAL A 49 -2.03 32.05 9.31
C VAL A 49 -1.99 32.84 10.62
N ALA A 50 -3.08 33.53 10.97
CA ALA A 50 -3.14 34.34 12.18
C ALA A 50 -2.89 33.52 13.46
N LYS A 51 -3.40 32.28 13.51
CA LYS A 51 -3.16 31.37 14.63
C LYS A 51 -1.69 30.99 14.77
N PHE A 52 -1.03 30.66 13.67
CA PHE A 52 0.37 30.27 13.70
C PHE A 52 1.33 31.46 13.85
N GLU A 53 0.97 32.63 13.34
CA GLU A 53 1.71 33.87 13.52
C GLU A 53 1.73 34.28 15.00
N ALA A 54 0.58 34.22 15.68
CA ALA A 54 0.46 34.54 17.09
C ALA A 54 1.20 33.53 17.99
N ALA A 55 1.15 32.24 17.64
CA ALA A 55 1.68 31.18 18.48
C ALA A 55 3.16 30.85 18.22
N LYS A 56 3.70 31.22 17.05
CA LYS A 56 5.08 30.92 16.61
C LYS A 56 5.46 29.43 16.74
N LEU A 57 4.51 28.54 16.45
CA LEU A 57 4.66 27.08 16.62
C LEU A 57 5.08 26.31 15.36
N LEU A 58 5.09 26.98 14.21
CA LEU A 58 5.57 26.40 12.95
C LEU A 58 7.05 26.73 12.74
N HIS A 59 7.78 25.80 12.12
CA HIS A 59 9.11 26.09 11.60
C HIS A 59 9.03 27.27 10.60
N PRO A 60 10.01 28.20 10.56
CA PRO A 60 9.94 29.38 9.70
C PRO A 60 9.66 29.06 8.23
N GLU A 61 10.26 27.98 7.70
CA GLU A 61 10.06 27.52 6.33
C GLU A 61 8.63 27.01 6.08
N HIS A 62 8.05 26.31 7.06
CA HIS A 62 6.67 25.79 6.98
C HIS A 62 5.65 26.93 7.08
N PHE A 63 5.93 27.92 7.94
CA PHE A 63 5.13 29.13 8.04
C PHE A 63 5.20 29.97 6.76
N GLN A 64 6.40 30.12 6.18
CA GLN A 64 6.59 30.80 4.92
C GLN A 64 5.82 30.11 3.78
N TRP A 65 5.87 28.78 3.70
CA TRP A 65 5.09 28.01 2.74
C TRP A 65 3.58 28.24 2.92
N LEU A 66 3.08 28.21 4.16
CA LEU A 66 1.66 28.46 4.46
C LEU A 66 1.22 29.85 3.98
N VAL A 67 2.03 30.88 4.20
CA VAL A 67 1.76 32.26 3.75
C VAL A 67 1.79 32.35 2.22
N GLN A 68 2.70 31.66 1.55
CA GLN A 68 2.89 31.70 0.10
C GLN A 68 1.84 30.90 -0.68
N ASN A 69 1.03 30.06 -0.01
CA ASN A 69 0.08 29.16 -0.67
C ASN A 69 -1.41 29.39 -0.33
N PRO A 70 -1.93 30.63 -0.38
CA PRO A 70 -3.34 30.91 -0.06
C PRO A 70 -4.34 30.20 -0.99
N GLN A 71 -3.95 29.98 -2.25
CA GLN A 71 -4.76 29.35 -3.30
C GLN A 71 -5.23 27.93 -2.95
N ILE A 72 -4.49 27.24 -2.08
CA ILE A 72 -4.80 25.88 -1.63
C ILE A 72 -6.09 25.87 -0.80
N PHE A 73 -6.37 26.95 -0.05
CA PHE A 73 -7.42 26.99 0.98
C PHE A 73 -8.71 27.71 0.55
N VAL A 74 -8.80 28.21 -0.68
CA VAL A 74 -9.94 28.99 -1.17
C VAL A 74 -11.16 28.09 -1.43
N ALA A 75 -12.34 28.41 -0.90
CA ALA A 75 -13.52 27.53 -1.04
C ALA A 75 -14.10 27.43 -2.48
N LYS A 76 -13.75 28.36 -3.38
CA LYS A 76 -14.18 28.37 -4.79
C LYS A 76 -12.97 28.19 -5.70
N ASP A 77 -13.14 27.48 -6.81
CA ASP A 77 -12.14 27.44 -7.87
C ASP A 77 -12.10 28.83 -8.54
N PRO A 78 -10.93 29.44 -8.77
CA PRO A 78 -10.85 30.71 -9.50
C PRO A 78 -11.41 30.51 -10.92
N PRO A 79 -12.13 31.50 -11.47
CA PRO A 79 -12.67 31.41 -12.83
C PRO A 79 -11.52 31.23 -13.82
N GLY A 80 -11.58 30.16 -14.62
CA GLY A 80 -10.54 29.81 -15.59
C GLY A 80 -9.63 28.65 -15.17
N ARG A 81 -9.75 28.10 -13.96
CA ARG A 81 -9.13 26.81 -13.63
C ARG A 81 -9.95 25.68 -14.26
N PRO A 82 -9.34 24.70 -14.96
CA PRO A 82 -10.05 23.49 -15.36
C PRO A 82 -10.72 22.89 -14.12
N PRO A 83 -11.99 22.46 -14.20
CA PRO A 83 -12.68 21.89 -13.06
C PRO A 83 -11.83 20.76 -12.46
N LEU A 84 -11.68 20.77 -11.14
CA LEU A 84 -11.11 19.64 -10.39
C LEU A 84 -11.71 18.34 -10.94
N LEU A 85 -10.84 17.39 -11.25
CA LEU A 85 -11.17 16.09 -11.88
C LEU A 85 -12.50 15.55 -11.35
N LYS A 86 -13.47 15.45 -12.25
CA LYS A 86 -14.90 15.32 -11.92
C LYS A 86 -15.26 13.93 -11.41
N SER A 87 -14.33 12.97 -11.38
CA SER A 87 -14.54 11.60 -10.89
C SER A 87 -13.22 10.89 -10.53
N ALA A 88 -13.31 9.74 -9.86
CA ALA A 88 -12.16 8.84 -9.67
C ALA A 88 -11.57 8.39 -11.03
N ASP A 89 -12.42 8.24 -12.04
CA ASP A 89 -12.02 7.89 -13.41
C ASP A 89 -11.11 8.96 -14.01
N ASP A 90 -11.42 10.24 -13.78
CA ASP A 90 -10.61 11.35 -14.28
C ASP A 90 -9.20 11.37 -13.64
N LYS A 91 -9.09 11.03 -12.35
CA LYS A 91 -7.78 10.87 -11.67
C LYS A 91 -6.98 9.71 -12.24
N GLN A 92 -7.64 8.57 -12.43
CA GLN A 92 -6.99 7.39 -12.98
C GLN A 92 -6.50 7.64 -14.42
N VAL A 93 -7.30 8.30 -15.25
CA VAL A 93 -6.91 8.67 -16.63
C VAL A 93 -5.69 9.61 -16.63
N GLN A 94 -5.64 10.58 -15.71
CA GLN A 94 -4.47 11.46 -15.61
C GLN A 94 -3.22 10.74 -15.11
N SER A 95 -3.36 9.87 -14.11
CA SER A 95 -2.28 9.05 -13.57
C SER A 95 -1.69 8.16 -14.67
N GLN A 96 -2.55 7.46 -15.42
CA GLN A 96 -2.15 6.67 -16.58
C GLN A 96 -1.43 7.50 -17.64
N ARG A 97 -1.91 8.71 -17.93
CA ARG A 97 -1.27 9.60 -18.91
C ARG A 97 0.11 10.07 -18.43
N ARG A 98 0.27 10.40 -17.15
CA ARG A 98 1.58 10.76 -16.57
C ARG A 98 2.56 9.60 -16.69
N THR A 99 2.13 8.39 -16.34
CA THR A 99 2.95 7.18 -16.48
C THR A 99 3.28 6.90 -17.94
N TRP A 100 2.32 7.03 -18.86
CA TRP A 100 2.54 6.83 -20.29
C TRP A 100 3.68 7.72 -20.81
N ILE A 101 3.68 9.00 -20.44
CA ILE A 101 4.74 9.94 -20.81
C ILE A 101 6.06 9.55 -20.16
N HIS A 102 6.04 9.20 -18.86
CA HIS A 102 7.25 8.80 -18.11
C HIS A 102 7.98 7.62 -18.77
N ILE A 103 7.23 6.64 -19.25
CA ILE A 103 7.80 5.44 -19.87
C ILE A 103 8.18 5.65 -21.36
N GLY A 104 8.14 6.89 -21.86
CA GLY A 104 8.54 7.25 -23.23
C GLY A 104 7.39 7.33 -24.25
N GLY A 105 6.14 7.22 -23.81
CA GLY A 105 4.96 7.44 -24.65
C GLY A 105 4.78 8.91 -25.04
N SER A 106 4.11 9.17 -26.17
CA SER A 106 3.94 10.55 -26.65
C SER A 106 2.91 11.31 -25.83
N ALA A 107 3.23 12.54 -25.43
CA ALA A 107 2.27 13.44 -24.78
C ALA A 107 1.11 13.84 -25.71
N ALA A 108 1.27 13.69 -27.03
CA ALA A 108 0.23 13.94 -28.03
C ALA A 108 -0.76 12.75 -28.18
N ASP A 109 -0.45 11.59 -27.61
CA ASP A 109 -1.35 10.44 -27.68
C ASP A 109 -2.65 10.72 -26.92
N SER A 110 -3.77 10.40 -27.57
CA SER A 110 -5.08 10.48 -26.94
C SER A 110 -5.29 9.33 -25.94
N ASN A 111 -6.17 9.52 -24.95
CA ASN A 111 -6.49 8.48 -23.96
C ASN A 111 -6.96 7.16 -24.62
N ALA A 112 -7.68 7.24 -25.75
CA ALA A 112 -8.11 6.05 -26.48
C ALA A 112 -6.95 5.27 -27.13
N VAL A 113 -5.88 5.96 -27.53
CA VAL A 113 -4.65 5.32 -28.04
C VAL A 113 -3.92 4.64 -26.90
N ILE A 114 -3.75 5.33 -25.77
CA ILE A 114 -3.13 4.79 -24.56
C ILE A 114 -3.90 3.54 -24.11
N GLU A 115 -5.22 3.62 -23.96
CA GLU A 115 -6.06 2.51 -23.52
C GLU A 115 -5.94 1.29 -24.47
N ARG A 116 -5.90 1.52 -25.79
CA ARG A 116 -5.71 0.44 -26.77
C ARG A 116 -4.34 -0.22 -26.62
N ALA A 117 -3.29 0.56 -26.44
CA ALA A 117 -1.94 0.05 -26.20
C ALA A 117 -1.91 -0.77 -24.90
N LEU A 118 -2.41 -0.21 -23.80
CA LEU A 118 -2.51 -0.90 -22.52
C LEU A 118 -3.28 -2.21 -22.66
N LYS A 119 -4.41 -2.25 -23.38
CA LYS A 119 -5.20 -3.49 -23.60
C LYS A 119 -4.39 -4.61 -24.28
N SER A 120 -3.51 -4.27 -25.22
CA SER A 120 -2.66 -5.25 -25.92
C SER A 120 -1.53 -5.84 -25.07
N TRP A 121 -1.19 -5.24 -23.94
CA TRP A 121 -0.08 -5.71 -23.11
C TRP A 121 -0.39 -6.99 -22.33
N SER A 122 0.67 -7.73 -22.01
CA SER A 122 0.62 -8.88 -21.11
C SER A 122 0.13 -8.47 -19.71
N LYS A 123 -0.35 -9.44 -18.92
CA LYS A 123 -0.78 -9.20 -17.53
C LYS A 123 0.36 -8.59 -16.70
N ASP A 124 1.57 -9.13 -16.84
CA ASP A 124 2.74 -8.69 -16.08
C ASP A 124 3.14 -7.25 -16.45
N LYS A 125 3.11 -6.89 -17.74
CA LYS A 125 3.41 -5.53 -18.19
C LYS A 125 2.35 -4.52 -17.74
N LYS A 126 1.07 -4.90 -17.75
CA LYS A 126 -0.02 -4.08 -17.15
C LYS A 126 0.17 -3.89 -15.66
N HIS A 127 0.58 -4.93 -14.94
CA HIS A 127 0.84 -4.88 -13.49
C HIS A 127 2.01 -3.95 -13.16
N CYS A 128 3.11 -4.02 -13.91
CA CYS A 128 4.23 -3.08 -13.78
C CYS A 128 3.81 -1.64 -14.08
N PHE A 129 2.98 -1.43 -15.12
CA PHE A 129 2.47 -0.10 -15.44
C PHE A 129 1.63 0.48 -14.31
N GLN A 130 0.72 -0.32 -13.75
CA GLN A 130 -0.08 0.09 -12.60
C GLN A 130 0.80 0.44 -11.40
N PHE A 131 1.84 -0.36 -11.14
CA PHE A 131 2.82 -0.06 -10.09
C PHE A 131 3.52 1.28 -10.32
N PHE A 132 4.00 1.56 -11.54
CA PHE A 132 4.59 2.85 -11.90
C PHE A 132 3.61 4.01 -11.70
N SER A 133 2.35 3.85 -12.12
CA SER A 133 1.31 4.87 -11.89
C SER A 133 1.12 5.16 -10.41
N GLU A 134 1.05 4.12 -9.57
CA GLU A 134 0.88 4.28 -8.14
C GLU A 134 2.11 4.94 -7.49
N VAL A 135 3.33 4.54 -7.85
CA VAL A 135 4.57 5.16 -7.33
C VAL A 135 4.71 6.62 -7.76
N LEU A 136 4.44 6.95 -9.02
CA LEU A 136 4.53 8.34 -9.52
C LEU A 136 3.40 9.24 -8.99
N GLU A 137 2.26 8.66 -8.63
CA GLU A 137 1.12 9.41 -8.08
C GLU A 137 1.20 9.58 -6.57
N THR A 138 1.69 8.58 -5.81
CA THR A 138 1.64 8.62 -4.33
C THR A 138 2.96 8.28 -3.64
N GLY A 139 4.05 8.11 -4.39
CA GLY A 139 5.36 7.70 -3.88
C GLY A 139 5.48 6.21 -3.63
N ILE A 140 4.39 5.56 -3.21
CA ILE A 140 4.32 4.12 -2.95
C ILE A 140 2.92 3.57 -3.27
N PRO A 141 2.80 2.30 -3.71
CA PRO A 141 1.49 1.72 -3.96
C PRO A 141 0.60 1.61 -2.74
N SER A 142 -0.71 1.66 -3.01
CA SER A 142 -1.73 1.37 -2.00
C SER A 142 -1.59 -0.05 -1.48
N ARG A 143 -1.79 -0.23 -0.16
CA ARG A 143 -1.92 -1.54 0.48
C ARG A 143 -3.01 -2.43 -0.12
N ARG A 144 -4.01 -1.82 -0.75
CA ARG A 144 -5.12 -2.52 -1.42
C ARG A 144 -4.81 -2.88 -2.87
N SER A 145 -3.67 -2.43 -3.40
CA SER A 145 -3.24 -2.74 -4.76
C SER A 145 -2.85 -4.22 -4.85
N ALA A 146 -3.07 -4.82 -6.03
CA ALA A 146 -2.54 -6.14 -6.36
C ALA A 146 -1.00 -6.19 -6.19
N SER A 147 -0.35 -5.03 -6.27
CA SER A 147 1.08 -4.81 -6.05
C SER A 147 1.55 -5.16 -4.63
N CYS A 148 0.66 -5.21 -3.64
CA CYS A 148 1.02 -5.30 -2.23
C CYS A 148 1.90 -6.52 -1.90
N VAL A 149 1.58 -7.68 -2.47
CA VAL A 149 2.36 -8.90 -2.26
C VAL A 149 3.56 -8.96 -3.21
N THR A 150 3.36 -8.70 -4.50
CA THR A 150 4.41 -8.88 -5.51
C THR A 150 5.60 -7.93 -5.36
N PHE A 151 5.39 -6.80 -4.69
CA PHE A 151 6.42 -5.81 -4.39
C PHE A 151 6.69 -5.71 -2.88
N ALA A 152 6.40 -6.77 -2.13
CA ALA A 152 6.75 -6.94 -0.71
C ALA A 152 6.22 -5.84 0.26
N LEU A 153 5.22 -5.07 -0.16
CA LEU A 153 4.61 -4.02 0.67
C LEU A 153 3.84 -4.61 1.86
N CYS A 154 3.40 -5.87 1.75
CA CYS A 154 2.69 -6.61 2.79
C CYS A 154 3.49 -6.83 4.08
N LEU A 155 4.79 -6.55 4.09
CA LEU A 155 5.63 -6.69 5.28
C LEU A 155 5.34 -5.62 6.35
N HIS A 156 4.77 -4.48 5.95
CA HIS A 156 4.56 -3.32 6.82
C HIS A 156 3.08 -3.15 7.20
N SER A 157 2.79 -3.08 8.50
CA SER A 157 1.42 -3.20 9.03
C SER A 157 0.62 -1.91 9.09
N ASP A 158 1.25 -0.78 9.42
CA ASP A 158 0.54 0.45 9.81
C ASP A 158 0.92 1.65 8.94
N ILE A 159 2.23 1.94 8.87
CA ILE A 159 2.80 3.02 8.06
C ILE A 159 3.91 2.39 7.22
N PHE A 160 3.94 2.71 5.93
CA PHE A 160 5.05 2.30 5.09
C PHE A 160 6.30 3.08 5.52
N PRO A 161 7.45 2.42 5.69
CA PRO A 161 8.69 3.14 5.95
C PRO A 161 8.97 4.12 4.81
N GLU A 162 9.50 5.29 5.15
CA GLU A 162 9.85 6.32 4.18
C GLU A 162 10.89 5.77 3.19
N GLU A 163 11.81 4.95 3.70
CA GLU A 163 12.87 4.26 2.98
C GLU A 163 12.32 3.37 1.86
N LEU A 164 11.19 2.70 2.07
CA LEU A 164 10.54 1.88 1.04
C LEU A 164 9.96 2.74 -0.09
N SER A 165 9.42 3.90 0.26
CA SER A 165 8.91 4.85 -0.73
C SER A 165 10.06 5.44 -1.54
N ILE A 166 11.15 5.85 -0.87
CA ILE A 166 12.38 6.34 -1.50
C ILE A 166 12.98 5.28 -2.43
N LEU A 167 13.07 4.03 -1.97
CA LEU A 167 13.63 2.91 -2.73
C LEU A 167 12.87 2.71 -4.05
N TYR A 168 11.55 2.59 -3.99
CA TYR A 168 10.75 2.32 -5.19
C TYR A 168 10.62 3.54 -6.11
N TYR A 169 10.46 4.74 -5.56
CA TYR A 169 10.46 5.96 -6.35
C TYR A 169 11.78 6.13 -7.10
N THR A 170 12.91 5.97 -6.40
CA THR A 170 14.24 6.09 -7.01
C THR A 170 14.49 5.00 -8.05
N LEU A 171 13.99 3.78 -7.82
CA LEU A 171 14.06 2.71 -8.81
C LEU A 171 13.29 3.08 -10.09
N VAL A 172 12.06 3.56 -9.96
CA VAL A 172 11.20 3.99 -11.08
C VAL A 172 11.81 5.16 -11.87
N GLU A 173 12.53 6.06 -11.20
CA GLU A 173 13.24 7.16 -11.85
C GLU A 173 14.53 6.71 -12.58
N ARG A 174 15.24 5.71 -12.04
CA ARG A 174 16.56 5.29 -12.57
C ARG A 174 16.50 4.16 -13.60
N CYS A 175 15.40 3.43 -13.69
CA CYS A 175 15.23 2.34 -14.65
C CYS A 175 14.29 2.72 -15.79
N THR A 176 14.49 2.10 -16.95
CA THR A 176 13.48 2.13 -18.00
C THR A 176 12.33 1.20 -17.65
N PHE A 177 11.15 1.46 -18.21
CA PHE A 177 9.99 0.62 -17.98
C PHE A 177 10.18 -0.82 -18.45
N ASP A 178 10.87 -1.03 -19.57
CA ASP A 178 11.14 -2.37 -20.09
C ASP A 178 12.17 -3.11 -19.20
N GLU A 179 13.24 -2.45 -18.73
CA GLU A 179 14.16 -3.03 -17.73
C GLU A 179 13.41 -3.50 -16.48
N PHE A 180 12.46 -2.71 -15.99
CA PHE A 180 11.64 -3.07 -14.84
C PHE A 180 10.74 -4.26 -15.13
N CYS A 181 10.03 -4.27 -16.26
CA CYS A 181 9.15 -5.36 -16.66
C CYS A 181 9.91 -6.68 -16.82
N GLU A 182 11.09 -6.63 -17.45
CA GLU A 182 11.98 -7.78 -17.60
C GLU A 182 12.45 -8.27 -16.22
N ALA A 183 12.90 -7.37 -15.36
CA ALA A 183 13.34 -7.74 -14.02
C ALA A 183 12.22 -8.36 -13.18
N TYR A 184 11.01 -7.79 -13.25
CA TYR A 184 9.81 -8.33 -12.57
C TYR A 184 9.47 -9.74 -13.08
N THR A 185 9.35 -9.92 -14.39
CA THR A 185 8.99 -11.23 -14.97
C THR A 185 10.07 -12.29 -14.71
N ALA A 186 11.34 -11.90 -14.68
CA ALA A 186 12.47 -12.78 -14.39
C ALA A 186 12.76 -12.99 -12.88
N SER A 187 11.94 -12.44 -11.96
CA SER A 187 12.16 -12.54 -10.50
C SER A 187 13.53 -11.97 -10.06
N SER A 188 13.95 -10.88 -10.70
CA SER A 188 15.29 -10.29 -10.56
C SER A 188 15.26 -8.80 -10.21
N LEU A 189 14.15 -8.32 -9.61
CA LEU A 189 14.02 -6.94 -9.15
C LEU A 189 15.13 -6.54 -8.17
N SER A 190 15.53 -7.44 -7.26
CA SER A 190 16.66 -7.19 -6.35
C SER A 190 17.96 -6.93 -7.11
N ALA A 191 18.22 -7.68 -8.18
CA ALA A 191 19.39 -7.47 -9.03
C ALA A 191 19.30 -6.15 -9.83
N LEU A 192 18.09 -5.76 -10.26
CA LEU A 192 17.87 -4.46 -10.89
C LEU A 192 18.14 -3.31 -9.90
N MET A 193 17.63 -3.39 -8.68
CA MET A 193 17.90 -2.42 -7.60
C MET A 193 19.41 -2.28 -7.39
N ASP A 194 20.12 -3.40 -7.28
CA ASP A 194 21.58 -3.37 -7.10
C ASP A 194 22.30 -2.70 -8.28
N ARG A 195 21.91 -3.00 -9.53
CA ARG A 195 22.45 -2.35 -10.74
C ARG A 195 22.14 -0.84 -10.82
N LYS A 196 21.05 -0.39 -10.21
CA LYS A 196 20.67 1.03 -10.13
C LYS A 196 21.22 1.73 -8.88
N GLY A 197 22.13 1.07 -8.16
CA GLY A 197 22.84 1.63 -7.01
C GLY A 197 21.97 1.75 -5.77
N LEU A 198 21.01 0.84 -5.58
CA LEU A 198 20.06 0.82 -4.47
C LEU A 198 20.26 -0.39 -3.54
N SER A 199 21.46 -1.00 -3.58
CA SER A 199 21.74 -2.24 -2.85
C SER A 199 21.66 -2.07 -1.33
N GLN A 200 22.03 -0.89 -0.82
CA GLN A 200 22.06 -0.62 0.61
C GLN A 200 20.64 -0.45 1.15
N GLU A 201 19.86 0.42 0.52
CA GLU A 201 18.45 0.70 0.83
C GLU A 201 17.61 -0.58 0.72
N ARG A 202 17.88 -1.42 -0.29
CA ARG A 202 17.23 -2.73 -0.42
C ARG A 202 17.53 -3.66 0.77
N ARG A 203 18.78 -3.73 1.24
CA ARG A 203 19.18 -4.61 2.35
C ARG A 203 18.56 -4.17 3.67
N GLU A 204 18.35 -2.88 3.86
CA GLU A 204 17.68 -2.31 5.04
C GLU A 204 16.21 -2.78 5.15
N MET A 205 15.59 -3.22 4.05
CA MET A 205 14.23 -3.79 4.08
C MET A 205 14.16 -5.19 4.70
N GLY A 206 15.30 -5.85 4.92
CA GLY A 206 15.39 -7.15 5.58
C GLY A 206 15.19 -8.37 4.67
N SER A 207 15.43 -9.56 5.22
CA SER A 207 15.48 -10.82 4.46
C SER A 207 14.14 -11.26 3.87
N ASP A 208 13.02 -10.94 4.54
CA ASP A 208 11.68 -11.27 4.03
C ASP A 208 11.39 -10.49 2.73
N PHE A 209 11.88 -9.25 2.61
CA PHE A 209 11.75 -8.44 1.40
C PHE A 209 12.48 -9.09 0.21
N GLU A 210 13.74 -9.49 0.42
CA GLU A 210 14.53 -10.21 -0.58
C GLU A 210 13.91 -11.55 -0.99
N THR A 211 13.35 -12.26 0.00
CA THR A 211 12.69 -13.55 -0.21
C THR A 211 11.45 -13.42 -1.09
N ILE A 212 10.66 -12.35 -0.93
CA ILE A 212 9.50 -12.10 -1.80
C ILE A 212 9.96 -11.74 -3.21
N LEU A 213 10.92 -10.82 -3.37
CA LEU A 213 11.34 -10.34 -4.68
C LEU A 213 12.11 -11.37 -5.53
N SER A 214 12.66 -12.41 -4.90
CA SER A 214 13.30 -13.53 -5.59
C SER A 214 12.33 -14.61 -6.06
N GLN A 215 11.07 -14.57 -5.63
CA GLN A 215 10.06 -15.52 -6.08
C GLN A 215 9.45 -15.08 -7.40
N SER A 216 9.01 -16.06 -8.19
CA SER A 216 8.22 -15.78 -9.38
C SER A 216 6.94 -15.03 -9.00
N PRO A 217 6.59 -13.93 -9.68
CA PRO A 217 5.35 -13.20 -9.40
C PRO A 217 4.09 -14.06 -9.53
N ARG A 218 4.19 -15.21 -10.22
CA ARG A 218 3.10 -16.18 -10.42
C ARG A 218 3.10 -17.31 -9.38
N ARG A 219 4.15 -17.41 -8.56
CA ARG A 219 4.37 -18.48 -7.58
C ARG A 219 4.91 -17.92 -6.27
N ILE A 220 4.29 -16.83 -5.80
CA ILE A 220 4.61 -16.28 -4.48
C ILE A 220 3.99 -17.18 -3.41
N SER A 221 4.75 -17.48 -2.35
CA SER A 221 4.30 -18.30 -1.23
C SER A 221 3.02 -17.73 -0.60
N SER A 222 2.08 -18.62 -0.29
CA SER A 222 0.76 -18.29 0.25
C SER A 222 0.81 -17.48 1.56
N VAL A 223 1.91 -17.58 2.32
CA VAL A 223 2.04 -16.86 3.60
C VAL A 223 2.13 -15.35 3.44
N TRP A 224 2.64 -14.87 2.30
CA TRP A 224 2.71 -13.44 2.03
C TRP A 224 1.32 -12.87 1.74
N TYR A 225 0.46 -13.65 1.08
CA TYR A 225 -0.96 -13.30 0.91
C TYR A 225 -1.73 -13.35 2.23
N LEU A 226 -1.43 -14.32 3.11
CA LEU A 226 -1.95 -14.34 4.47
C LEU A 226 -1.55 -13.07 5.23
N ARG A 227 -0.27 -12.67 5.15
CA ARG A 227 0.23 -11.47 5.82
C ARG A 227 -0.43 -10.21 5.29
N ALA A 228 -0.54 -10.07 3.97
CA ALA A 228 -1.27 -8.97 3.34
C ALA A 228 -2.72 -8.89 3.84
N TYR A 229 -3.43 -10.02 3.86
CA TYR A 229 -4.82 -10.10 4.32
C TYR A 229 -4.97 -9.81 5.83
N ALA A 230 -4.03 -10.28 6.64
CA ALA A 230 -4.00 -10.00 8.06
C ALA A 230 -3.86 -8.49 8.35
N HIS A 231 -3.08 -7.76 7.53
CA HIS A 231 -2.89 -6.32 7.67
C HIS A 231 -3.98 -5.48 6.96
N CYS A 232 -4.61 -5.99 5.91
CA CYS A 232 -5.57 -5.23 5.09
C CYS A 232 -6.98 -5.83 5.14
N GLN A 233 -7.95 -5.09 5.68
CA GLN A 233 -9.34 -5.55 5.81
C GLN A 233 -10.09 -5.68 4.46
N ASP A 234 -9.71 -4.89 3.45
CA ASP A 234 -10.54 -4.69 2.24
C ASP A 234 -10.03 -5.42 0.99
N ALA A 235 -8.82 -5.98 1.03
CA ALA A 235 -8.26 -6.77 -0.06
C ALA A 235 -8.31 -8.24 0.35
N VAL A 236 -9.43 -8.91 0.09
CA VAL A 236 -9.49 -10.38 0.24
C VAL A 236 -8.66 -10.95 -0.90
N PRO A 237 -7.46 -11.54 -0.65
CA PRO A 237 -6.75 -12.27 -1.69
C PRO A 237 -7.61 -13.45 -2.13
N ASP A 238 -7.25 -14.08 -3.25
CA ASP A 238 -7.86 -15.36 -3.61
C ASP A 238 -7.84 -16.30 -2.38
N LEU A 239 -9.03 -16.72 -1.96
CA LEU A 239 -9.23 -17.52 -0.75
C LEU A 239 -8.42 -18.83 -0.80
N HIS A 240 -8.07 -19.32 -1.99
CA HIS A 240 -7.19 -20.47 -2.15
C HIS A 240 -5.84 -20.31 -1.44
N HIS A 241 -5.26 -19.10 -1.41
CA HIS A 241 -4.02 -18.84 -0.68
C HIS A 241 -4.20 -18.93 0.84
N LEU A 242 -5.43 -18.78 1.34
CA LEU A 242 -5.74 -18.76 2.77
C LEU A 242 -6.14 -20.14 3.31
N VAL A 243 -6.52 -21.08 2.45
CA VAL A 243 -6.94 -22.44 2.83
C VAL A 243 -5.92 -23.15 3.72
N PRO A 244 -4.59 -23.16 3.44
CA PRO A 244 -3.61 -23.82 4.30
C PRO A 244 -3.56 -23.27 5.74
N TYR A 245 -4.09 -22.07 5.94
CA TYR A 245 -4.08 -21.35 7.21
C TYR A 245 -5.41 -21.46 7.97
N GLY A 246 -6.27 -22.38 7.55
CA GLY A 246 -7.51 -22.72 8.26
C GLY A 246 -8.74 -21.90 7.85
N PHE A 247 -8.61 -20.95 6.91
CA PHE A 247 -9.74 -20.18 6.40
C PHE A 247 -10.76 -21.04 5.63
N GLY A 248 -10.33 -22.18 5.06
CA GLY A 248 -11.27 -23.14 4.45
C GLY A 248 -12.22 -23.83 5.45
N ASN A 249 -11.90 -23.76 6.75
CA ASN A 249 -12.65 -24.44 7.81
C ASN A 249 -13.50 -23.48 8.66
N THR A 250 -13.50 -22.18 8.32
CA THR A 250 -14.38 -21.19 8.98
C THR A 250 -15.80 -21.32 8.45
N GLN A 251 -16.80 -21.17 9.33
CA GLN A 251 -18.20 -21.37 8.97
C GLN A 251 -18.91 -20.11 8.47
N ASP A 252 -18.43 -18.94 8.90
CA ASP A 252 -19.05 -17.66 8.59
C ASP A 252 -18.00 -16.53 8.56
N VAL A 253 -18.47 -15.34 8.17
CA VAL A 253 -17.64 -14.13 8.09
C VAL A 253 -17.07 -13.73 9.46
N LYS A 254 -17.76 -14.03 10.57
CA LYS A 254 -17.28 -13.69 11.92
C LYS A 254 -16.10 -14.58 12.30
N GLU A 255 -16.13 -15.86 11.93
CA GLU A 255 -15.00 -16.78 12.13
C GLU A 255 -13.81 -16.41 11.25
N MET A 256 -14.05 -16.05 9.98
CA MET A 256 -13.00 -15.53 9.09
C MET A 256 -12.33 -14.30 9.70
N GLU A 257 -13.12 -13.32 10.14
CA GLU A 257 -12.60 -12.09 10.73
C GLU A 257 -11.85 -12.37 12.04
N ARG A 258 -12.36 -13.28 12.87
CA ARG A 258 -11.67 -13.72 14.10
C ARG A 258 -10.30 -14.34 13.78
N LEU A 259 -10.23 -15.21 12.78
CA LEU A 259 -8.97 -15.85 12.35
C LEU A 259 -8.00 -14.83 11.74
N ARG A 260 -8.51 -13.90 10.92
CA ARG A 260 -7.73 -12.78 10.36
C ARG A 260 -7.13 -11.91 11.47
N LEU A 261 -7.92 -11.51 12.46
CA LEU A 261 -7.46 -10.72 13.61
C LEU A 261 -6.43 -11.48 14.46
N PHE A 262 -6.56 -12.80 14.56
CA PHE A 262 -5.56 -13.63 15.22
C PHE A 262 -4.21 -13.57 14.48
N TYR A 263 -4.20 -13.77 13.16
CA TYR A 263 -2.98 -13.63 12.35
C TYR A 263 -2.42 -12.20 12.36
N CYS A 264 -3.29 -11.19 12.34
CA CYS A 264 -2.88 -9.79 12.46
C CYS A 264 -2.07 -9.55 13.74
N LYS A 265 -2.53 -10.09 14.87
CA LYS A 265 -1.80 -10.03 16.14
C LYS A 265 -0.47 -10.78 16.08
N LEU A 266 -0.44 -11.97 15.47
CA LEU A 266 0.80 -12.74 15.32
C LEU A 266 1.86 -11.98 14.53
N PHE A 267 1.50 -11.39 13.38
CA PHE A 267 2.44 -10.68 12.53
C PHE A 267 2.86 -9.33 13.11
N LYS A 268 1.94 -8.55 13.70
CA LYS A 268 2.29 -7.26 14.32
C LYS A 268 3.25 -7.40 15.50
N ALA A 269 3.14 -8.50 16.25
CA ALA A 269 4.03 -8.79 17.37
C ALA A 269 5.25 -9.65 16.96
N GLU A 270 5.43 -9.92 15.66
CA GLU A 270 6.51 -10.73 15.09
C GLU A 270 6.76 -12.05 15.85
N LEU A 271 5.67 -12.69 16.31
CA LEU A 271 5.78 -13.85 17.22
C LEU A 271 6.22 -15.14 16.51
N ILE A 272 6.18 -15.15 15.19
CA ILE A 272 6.61 -16.28 14.36
C ILE A 272 7.08 -15.77 12.99
N PRO A 273 8.24 -16.23 12.50
CA PRO A 273 8.67 -15.97 11.12
C PRO A 273 7.64 -16.48 10.11
N SER A 274 7.39 -15.71 9.05
CA SER A 274 6.40 -16.04 8.01
C SER A 274 6.68 -17.40 7.36
N LEU A 275 7.94 -17.71 7.06
CA LEU A 275 8.31 -18.97 6.42
C LEU A 275 8.11 -20.18 7.32
N GLU A 276 8.31 -20.04 8.63
CA GLU A 276 8.05 -21.13 9.58
C GLU A 276 6.55 -21.44 9.69
N LEU A 277 5.71 -20.41 9.58
CA LEU A 277 4.26 -20.58 9.50
C LEU A 277 3.84 -21.31 8.20
N LEU A 278 4.49 -21.02 7.08
CA LEU A 278 4.30 -21.72 5.81
C LEU A 278 4.67 -23.22 5.93
N GLU A 279 5.84 -23.52 6.50
CA GLU A 279 6.29 -24.90 6.72
C GLU A 279 5.32 -25.68 7.61
N ALA A 280 4.83 -25.04 8.69
CA ALA A 280 3.85 -25.66 9.58
C ALA A 280 2.51 -25.92 8.89
N ALA A 281 2.04 -25.00 8.04
CA ALA A 281 0.84 -25.18 7.24
C ALA A 281 1.00 -26.34 6.24
N ASN A 282 2.10 -26.35 5.47
CA ASN A 282 2.40 -27.42 4.50
C ASN A 282 2.57 -28.79 5.16
N GLY A 283 3.11 -28.82 6.38
CA GLY A 283 3.28 -30.05 7.16
C GLY A 283 2.04 -30.51 7.94
N GLY A 284 0.90 -29.80 7.85
CA GLY A 284 -0.31 -30.11 8.61
C GLY A 284 -0.16 -30.00 10.14
N ARG A 285 0.81 -29.20 10.61
CA ARG A 285 1.15 -29.00 12.04
C ARG A 285 0.94 -27.56 12.50
N LEU A 286 0.13 -26.79 11.77
CA LEU A 286 -0.10 -25.37 12.01
C LEU A 286 -0.55 -25.07 13.44
N PHE A 287 -1.56 -25.80 13.94
CA PHE A 287 -2.05 -25.64 15.32
C PHE A 287 -0.95 -25.95 16.35
N GLU A 288 -0.25 -27.06 16.18
CA GLU A 288 0.82 -27.48 17.10
C GLU A 288 1.94 -26.43 17.15
N ARG A 289 2.33 -25.89 15.99
CA ARG A 289 3.37 -24.87 15.91
C ARG A 289 2.95 -23.57 16.58
N ILE A 290 1.72 -23.12 16.34
CA ILE A 290 1.17 -21.89 16.94
C ILE A 290 1.10 -22.02 18.46
N MET A 291 0.68 -23.18 18.98
CA MET A 291 0.61 -23.41 20.44
C MET A 291 1.98 -23.46 21.13
N LYS A 292 3.06 -23.64 20.37
CA LYS A 292 4.45 -23.60 20.89
C LYS A 292 5.07 -22.20 20.85
N ILE A 293 4.38 -21.20 20.32
CA ILE A 293 4.88 -19.81 20.28
C ILE A 293 5.01 -19.29 21.73
N PRO A 294 6.21 -18.89 22.17
CA PRO A 294 6.38 -18.25 23.46
C PRO A 294 5.54 -16.98 23.56
N ASN A 295 4.97 -16.70 24.74
CA ASN A 295 4.17 -15.49 24.99
C ASN A 295 2.83 -15.39 24.22
N LEU A 296 2.41 -16.44 23.50
CA LEU A 296 1.08 -16.48 22.90
C LEU A 296 0.01 -16.79 23.95
N ASN A 297 -0.64 -15.73 24.46
CA ASN A 297 -1.75 -15.83 25.39
C ASN A 297 -3.07 -16.16 24.65
N ALA A 298 -3.30 -17.44 24.36
CA ALA A 298 -4.55 -17.93 23.80
C ALA A 298 -5.49 -18.48 24.89
N SER A 299 -6.70 -17.91 24.98
CA SER A 299 -7.76 -18.37 25.89
C SER A 299 -8.21 -19.80 25.57
N LYS A 300 -8.90 -20.48 26.50
CA LYS A 300 -9.45 -21.83 26.24
C LYS A 300 -10.39 -21.84 25.03
N SER A 301 -11.19 -20.79 24.84
CA SER A 301 -12.08 -20.66 23.69
C SER A 301 -11.32 -20.42 22.38
N ASP A 302 -10.24 -19.64 22.40
CA ASP A 302 -9.37 -19.46 21.23
C ASP A 302 -8.67 -20.75 20.85
N ARG A 303 -8.11 -21.48 21.82
CA ARG A 303 -7.45 -22.78 21.56
C ARG A 303 -8.40 -23.77 20.90
N ARG A 304 -9.66 -23.87 21.38
CA ARG A 304 -10.67 -24.74 20.76
C ARG A 304 -11.02 -24.30 19.34
N PHE A 305 -11.19 -22.99 19.13
CA PHE A 305 -11.46 -22.42 17.81
C PHE A 305 -10.32 -22.69 16.83
N LEU A 306 -9.09 -22.30 17.20
CA LEU A 306 -7.88 -22.48 16.39
C LEU A 306 -7.64 -23.97 16.08
N LYS A 307 -7.80 -24.85 17.07
CA LYS A 307 -7.69 -26.30 16.83
C LYS A 307 -8.66 -26.76 15.75
N ARG A 308 -9.94 -26.37 15.82
CA ARG A 308 -10.93 -26.77 14.82
C ARG A 308 -10.58 -26.25 13.42
N VAL A 309 -10.24 -24.96 13.30
CA VAL A 309 -10.04 -24.36 11.97
C VAL A 309 -8.68 -24.72 11.36
N MET A 310 -7.66 -25.01 12.16
CA MET A 310 -6.30 -25.35 11.69
C MET A 310 -6.00 -26.85 11.65
N ASP A 311 -6.91 -27.70 12.13
CA ASP A 311 -6.77 -29.15 12.03
C ASP A 311 -7.15 -29.59 10.60
N THR A 312 -6.14 -29.62 9.74
CA THR A 312 -6.26 -29.96 8.32
C THR A 312 -6.38 -31.46 8.06
N LYS A 313 -6.60 -32.29 9.11
CA LYS A 313 -6.89 -33.73 8.96
C LYS A 313 -8.21 -34.04 8.26
N GLN A 314 -8.99 -33.04 7.86
CA GLN A 314 -10.16 -33.22 6.99
C GLN A 314 -9.81 -32.88 5.54
N PRO A 315 -9.70 -33.87 4.64
CA PRO A 315 -9.59 -33.61 3.22
C PRO A 315 -10.99 -33.27 2.68
N ARG A 316 -11.24 -31.99 2.37
CA ARG A 316 -12.26 -31.64 1.38
C ARG A 316 -11.66 -30.66 0.38
N ALA A 317 -11.64 -31.13 -0.87
CA ALA A 317 -11.04 -30.56 -2.07
C ALA A 317 -9.50 -30.64 -2.15
N THR A 318 -9.04 -31.80 -2.63
CA THR A 318 -7.82 -31.93 -3.43
C THR A 318 -7.87 -30.92 -4.59
N VAL A 319 -7.23 -29.75 -4.42
CA VAL A 319 -6.71 -29.02 -5.58
C VAL A 319 -5.49 -29.81 -6.02
N ARG A 320 -5.65 -30.63 -7.06
CA ARG A 320 -4.52 -31.25 -7.74
C ARG A 320 -3.59 -30.11 -8.17
N GLU A 321 -2.39 -30.08 -7.64
CA GLU A 321 -1.25 -29.47 -8.33
C GLU A 321 -1.19 -30.16 -9.69
N THR A 322 -1.73 -29.49 -10.70
CA THR A 322 -1.57 -29.93 -12.07
C THR A 322 -0.16 -29.53 -12.47
N THR A 323 0.73 -30.49 -12.35
CA THR A 323 1.87 -30.64 -13.23
C THR A 323 1.39 -30.52 -14.68
N TYR A 324 1.50 -29.32 -15.25
CA TYR A 324 1.61 -29.18 -16.70
C TYR A 324 3.08 -29.01 -17.02
N GLY A 325 3.65 -30.10 -17.52
CA GLY A 325 4.97 -30.13 -18.11
C GLY A 325 4.99 -29.44 -19.47
N ASN A 326 6.21 -28.98 -19.78
CA ASN A 326 6.73 -28.39 -21.02
C ASN A 326 6.21 -27.01 -21.42
#